data_AF-A0A937BTS1-F1
#
_entry.id   AF-A0A937BTS1-F1
#
_cell.length_a   1.000
_cell.length_b   1.000
_cell.length_c   1.000
_cell.angle_alpha   90.00
_cell.angle_beta   90.00
_cell.angle_gamma   90.00
#
_symmetry.space_group_name_H-M   'P 1'
#
loop_
_entity.id
_entity.type
_entity.pdbx_description
1 polymer ?
#
loop_
_entity_poly.entity_id
_entity_poly.type
_entity_poly.pdbx_seq_one_letter_code
_entity_poly.pdbx_strand_id
1 'polypeptide(L)'
;MKSLIILLFLLIAQLAQAQNVVGGDIHKVKSKKSVSFIAKIDTLQATKEGIYLNEYVVNISHDRIRELNGKTVQIKGRVTIIKAIKPYDGGEVEQGRMVDTKYIDSPEITVLKN
;
A
#
# COMPACT_ATOMS: atom_id res chain seq x y z
N MET A 1 -20.63 40.55 27.46
CA MET A 1 -20.34 40.33 26.02
C MET A 1 -18.85 40.24 25.68
N LYS A 2 -17.91 40.77 26.48
CA LYS A 2 -16.46 40.68 26.19
C LYS A 2 -15.83 39.32 26.56
N SER A 3 -16.37 38.62 27.57
CA SER A 3 -15.87 37.31 28.02
C SER A 3 -16.27 36.14 27.10
N LEU A 4 -17.33 36.28 26.28
CA LEU A 4 -17.77 35.23 25.36
C LEU A 4 -16.82 35.06 24.16
N ILE A 5 -16.15 36.16 23.74
CA ILE A 5 -15.21 36.17 22.60
C ILE A 5 -13.90 35.46 22.98
N ILE A 6 -13.46 35.58 24.23
CA ILE A 6 -12.22 34.95 24.72
C ILE A 6 -12.37 33.42 24.77
N LEU A 7 -13.56 32.92 25.14
CA LEU A 7 -13.84 31.49 25.18
C LEU A 7 -13.86 30.85 23.78
N LEU A 8 -14.33 31.60 22.77
CA LEU A 8 -14.35 31.15 21.38
C LEU A 8 -12.93 31.01 20.81
N PHE A 9 -12.02 31.92 21.17
CA PHE A 9 -10.61 31.83 20.77
C PHE A 9 -9.88 30.63 21.40
N LEU A 10 -10.24 30.25 22.63
CA LEU A 10 -9.66 29.08 23.30
C LEU A 10 -10.05 27.76 22.62
N LEU A 11 -11.28 27.68 22.10
CA LEU A 11 -11.79 26.47 21.44
C LEU A 11 -11.11 26.22 20.09
N ILE A 12 -10.81 27.28 19.33
CA ILE A 12 -10.16 27.18 18.00
C ILE A 12 -8.72 26.68 18.12
N ALA A 13 -8.01 27.02 19.21
CA ALA A 13 -6.63 26.59 19.43
C ALA A 13 -6.51 25.07 19.67
N GLN A 14 -7.55 24.40 20.16
CA GLN A 14 -7.53 22.95 20.42
C GLN A 14 -7.72 22.11 19.15
N LEU A 15 -8.31 22.66 18.09
CA LEU A 15 -8.48 21.95 16.81
C LEU A 15 -7.21 21.90 15.95
N ALA A 16 -6.19 22.71 16.26
CA ALA A 16 -4.97 22.80 15.45
C ALA A 16 -3.95 21.67 15.70
N GLN A 17 -4.14 20.81 16.71
CA GLN A 17 -3.15 19.79 17.08
C GLN A 17 -3.37 18.40 16.44
N ALA A 18 -4.36 18.22 15.56
CA ALA A 18 -4.77 16.88 15.11
C ALA A 18 -4.11 16.32 13.84
N GLN A 19 -3.10 16.95 13.21
CA GLN A 19 -2.62 16.49 11.89
C GLN A 19 -1.10 16.55 11.65
N ASN A 20 -0.27 16.14 12.62
CA ASN A 20 1.15 15.86 12.34
C ASN A 20 1.41 14.36 12.40
N VAL A 21 0.99 13.64 11.35
CA VAL A 21 1.57 12.33 11.06
C VAL A 21 2.89 12.61 10.35
N VAL A 22 3.99 12.55 11.09
CA VAL A 22 5.33 12.53 10.51
C VAL A 22 5.44 11.22 9.73
N GLY A 23 5.45 11.32 8.40
CA GLY A 23 5.59 10.15 7.54
C GLY A 23 7.00 9.58 7.69
N GLY A 24 7.11 8.38 8.26
CA GLY A 24 8.36 7.62 8.26
C GLY A 24 8.84 7.34 6.84
N ASP A 25 10.14 7.43 6.61
CA ASP A 25 10.75 7.20 5.30
C ASP A 25 10.55 5.75 4.85
N ILE A 26 9.72 5.54 3.83
CA ILE A 26 9.51 4.22 3.23
C ILE A 26 10.75 3.80 2.43
N HIS A 27 11.58 2.93 3.00
CA HIS A 27 12.72 2.35 2.29
C HIS A 27 12.28 1.35 1.21
N LYS A 28 12.30 1.80 -0.05
CA LYS A 28 12.04 0.96 -1.23
C LYS A 28 13.37 0.46 -1.83
N VAL A 29 13.55 -0.85 -1.89
CA VAL A 29 14.70 -1.48 -2.53
C VAL A 29 14.25 -2.13 -3.83
N LYS A 30 14.69 -1.59 -4.97
CA LYS A 30 14.44 -2.23 -6.27
C LYS A 30 15.34 -3.45 -6.43
N SER A 31 14.74 -4.62 -6.63
CA SER A 31 15.48 -5.83 -7.00
C SER A 31 15.83 -5.80 -8.48
N LYS A 32 17.02 -6.25 -8.84
CA LYS A 32 17.37 -6.51 -10.26
C LYS A 32 16.65 -7.74 -10.81
N LYS A 33 16.01 -8.56 -9.96
CA LYS A 33 15.33 -9.80 -10.35
C LYS A 33 13.94 -9.50 -10.93
N SER A 34 13.67 -10.10 -12.09
CA SER A 34 12.31 -10.19 -12.64
C SER A 34 11.71 -11.54 -12.29
N VAL A 35 10.40 -11.58 -12.11
CA VAL A 35 9.63 -12.80 -11.84
C VAL A 35 8.57 -12.99 -12.91
N SER A 36 8.20 -14.25 -13.17
CA SER A 36 7.12 -14.64 -14.07
C SER A 36 6.36 -15.80 -13.44
N PHE A 37 5.03 -15.69 -13.33
CA PHE A 37 4.19 -16.76 -12.80
C PHE A 37 2.78 -16.71 -13.39
N ILE A 38 2.06 -17.81 -13.25
CA ILE A 38 0.66 -17.92 -13.65
C ILE A 38 -0.21 -17.87 -12.39
N ALA A 39 -1.29 -17.09 -12.43
CA ALA A 39 -2.26 -17.02 -11.35
C ALA A 39 -3.67 -16.81 -11.91
N LYS A 40 -4.68 -17.32 -11.19
CA LYS A 40 -6.08 -16.97 -11.43
C LYS A 40 -6.40 -15.69 -10.67
N ILE A 41 -6.99 -14.71 -11.35
CA ILE A 41 -7.40 -13.47 -10.71
C ILE A 41 -8.69 -13.71 -9.93
N ASP A 42 -8.67 -13.33 -8.65
CA ASP A 42 -9.82 -13.31 -7.77
C ASP A 42 -9.91 -11.92 -7.10
N THR A 43 -11.02 -11.22 -7.31
CA THR A 43 -11.28 -9.92 -6.69
C THR A 43 -11.23 -9.94 -5.17
N LEU A 44 -11.42 -11.10 -4.52
CA LEU A 44 -11.30 -11.24 -3.06
C LEU A 44 -9.87 -11.03 -2.56
N GLN A 45 -8.86 -11.17 -3.43
CA GLN A 45 -7.45 -10.92 -3.12
C GLN A 45 -7.04 -9.47 -3.40
N ALA A 46 -7.98 -8.61 -3.80
CA ALA A 46 -7.69 -7.20 -4.02
C ALA A 46 -7.38 -6.49 -2.69
N THR A 47 -6.34 -5.68 -2.74
CA THR A 47 -5.85 -4.84 -1.64
C THR A 47 -5.95 -3.37 -2.05
N LYS A 48 -5.70 -2.45 -1.12
CA LYS A 48 -5.64 -1.01 -1.43
C LYS A 48 -4.58 -0.67 -2.49
N GLU A 49 -3.52 -1.46 -2.59
CA GLU A 49 -2.33 -1.17 -3.41
C GLU A 49 -2.26 -2.03 -4.68
N GLY A 50 -3.25 -2.88 -4.95
CA GLY A 50 -3.26 -3.82 -6.08
C GLY A 50 -3.91 -5.16 -5.73
N ILE A 51 -3.35 -6.27 -6.18
CA ILE A 51 -3.85 -7.63 -5.88
C ILE A 51 -2.74 -8.51 -5.32
N TYR A 52 -3.04 -9.30 -4.30
CA TYR A 52 -2.08 -10.24 -3.72
C TYR A 52 -2.07 -11.57 -4.49
N LEU A 53 -0.95 -11.90 -5.14
CA LEU A 53 -0.78 -13.11 -5.94
C LEU A 53 0.61 -13.72 -5.71
N ASN A 54 0.67 -15.01 -5.37
CA ASN A 54 1.92 -15.76 -5.19
C ASN A 54 2.98 -15.05 -4.33
N GLU A 55 2.57 -14.49 -3.18
CA GLU A 55 3.40 -13.69 -2.27
C GLU A 55 3.81 -12.29 -2.74
N TYR A 56 3.26 -11.81 -3.85
CA TYR A 56 3.52 -10.47 -4.37
C TYR A 56 2.26 -9.62 -4.29
N VAL A 57 2.42 -8.35 -3.92
CA VAL A 57 1.44 -7.31 -4.22
C VAL A 57 1.70 -6.84 -5.65
N VAL A 58 0.81 -7.20 -6.56
CA VAL A 58 0.89 -6.85 -7.97
C VAL A 58 0.09 -5.57 -8.19
N ASN A 59 0.78 -4.50 -8.59
CA ASN A 59 0.15 -3.19 -8.75
C ASN A 59 -0.70 -3.17 -10.03
N ILE A 60 -2.01 -3.36 -9.86
CA ILE A 60 -3.03 -3.39 -10.91
C ILE A 60 -4.22 -2.56 -10.40
N SER A 61 -4.81 -1.73 -11.25
CA SER A 61 -5.99 -0.95 -10.86
C SER A 61 -7.18 -1.86 -10.53
N HIS A 62 -8.06 -1.41 -9.64
CA HIS A 62 -9.27 -2.15 -9.29
C HIS A 62 -10.17 -2.42 -10.52
N ASP A 63 -10.26 -1.48 -11.46
CA ASP A 63 -11.00 -1.67 -12.72
C ASP A 63 -10.43 -2.84 -13.51
N ARG A 64 -9.09 -2.88 -13.66
CA ARG A 64 -8.43 -3.94 -14.38
C ARG A 64 -8.51 -5.29 -13.66
N ILE A 65 -8.49 -5.30 -12.33
CA ILE A 65 -8.74 -6.52 -11.53
C ILE A 65 -10.16 -7.04 -11.81
N ARG A 66 -11.18 -6.17 -11.84
CA ARG A 66 -12.56 -6.57 -12.15
C ARG A 66 -12.71 -7.15 -13.55
N GLU A 67 -12.08 -6.54 -14.55
CA GLU A 67 -12.07 -7.05 -15.94
C GLU A 67 -11.40 -8.42 -16.08
N LEU A 68 -10.42 -8.70 -15.23
CA LEU A 68 -9.65 -9.94 -15.24
C LEU A 68 -10.22 -11.00 -14.31
N ASN A 69 -11.23 -10.69 -13.49
CA ASN A 69 -11.77 -11.60 -12.50
C ASN A 69 -12.15 -12.96 -13.10
N GLY A 70 -11.69 -14.04 -12.46
CA GLY A 70 -11.89 -15.41 -12.90
C GLY A 70 -10.96 -15.88 -14.04
N LYS A 71 -10.20 -14.98 -14.68
CA LYS A 71 -9.26 -15.33 -15.75
C LYS A 71 -7.94 -15.83 -15.18
N THR A 72 -7.34 -16.78 -15.88
CA THR A 72 -5.95 -17.20 -15.64
C THR A 72 -5.03 -16.29 -16.43
N VAL A 73 -4.07 -15.67 -15.75
CA VAL A 73 -3.13 -14.73 -16.37
C VAL A 73 -1.69 -15.10 -16.05
N GLN A 74 -0.79 -14.87 -17.00
CA GLN A 74 0.64 -14.82 -16.75
C GLN A 74 1.02 -13.40 -16.34
N ILE A 75 1.62 -13.26 -15.17
CA ILE A 75 2.17 -12.01 -14.63
C ILE A 75 3.68 -12.05 -14.78
N LYS A 76 4.27 -10.98 -15.31
CA LYS A 76 5.72 -10.78 -15.37
C LYS A 76 6.08 -9.37 -14.94
N GLY A 77 7.15 -9.21 -14.16
CA GLY A 77 7.61 -7.88 -13.79
C GLY A 77 8.81 -7.87 -12.87
N ARG A 78 9.31 -6.66 -12.60
CA ARG A 78 10.42 -6.43 -11.67
C ARG A 78 9.91 -6.36 -10.23
N VAL A 79 10.66 -6.96 -9.33
CA VAL A 79 10.29 -6.98 -7.90
C VAL A 79 10.87 -5.77 -7.19
N THR A 80 10.03 -5.02 -6.49
CA THR A 80 10.44 -4.01 -5.51
C THR A 80 10.17 -4.57 -4.11
N ILE A 81 11.13 -4.49 -3.19
CA ILE A 81 10.91 -4.87 -1.80
C ILE A 81 10.73 -3.60 -1.00
N ILE A 82 9.56 -3.44 -0.38
CA ILE A 82 9.31 -2.40 0.62
C ILE A 82 9.68 -2.98 1.96
N LYS A 83 10.65 -2.35 2.63
CA LYS A 83 11.14 -2.82 3.93
C LYS A 83 10.13 -2.54 5.03
N ALA A 84 10.04 -3.47 5.97
CA ALA A 84 9.30 -3.26 7.21
C ALA A 84 9.83 -2.04 7.95
N ILE A 85 8.95 -1.34 8.65
CA ILE A 85 9.39 -0.36 9.64
C ILE A 85 9.97 -1.15 10.80
N LYS A 86 11.20 -0.82 11.20
CA LYS A 86 11.77 -1.39 12.41
C LYS A 86 11.08 -0.74 13.60
N PRO A 87 10.55 -1.52 14.57
CA PRO A 87 10.10 -0.92 15.81
C PRO A 87 11.28 -0.19 16.46
N TYR A 88 11.07 1.07 16.83
CA TYR A 88 12.06 1.84 17.58
C TYR A 88 12.00 1.38 19.05
N ASP A 89 13.15 1.02 19.64
CA ASP A 89 13.21 0.64 21.05
C ASP A 89 12.83 1.84 21.95
N GLY A 90 11.58 1.85 22.43
CA GLY A 90 11.07 2.83 23.40
C GLY A 90 10.27 4.02 22.83
N GLY A 91 9.84 3.99 21.57
CA GLY A 91 9.08 5.08 20.92
C GLY A 91 7.70 4.70 20.38
N GLU A 92 6.93 5.69 19.92
CA GLU A 92 5.63 5.50 19.28
C GLU A 92 5.74 4.61 18.03
N VAL A 93 4.77 3.72 17.83
CA VAL A 93 4.71 2.82 16.67
C VAL A 93 4.37 3.64 15.44
N GLU A 94 5.34 3.88 14.56
CA GLU A 94 5.09 4.48 13.25
C GLU A 94 4.12 3.61 12.44
N GLN A 95 3.15 4.23 11.78
CA GLN A 95 2.20 3.51 10.92
C GLN A 95 2.92 2.93 9.70
N GLY A 96 2.96 1.60 9.59
CA GLY A 96 3.50 0.92 8.41
C GLY A 96 3.47 -0.59 8.53
N ARG A 97 4.26 -1.26 7.69
CA ARG A 97 4.29 -2.72 7.62
C ARG A 97 5.29 -3.28 8.63
N MET A 98 4.87 -4.28 9.40
CA MET A 98 5.77 -5.02 10.30
C MET A 98 6.67 -6.03 9.58
N VAL A 99 6.39 -6.32 8.30
CA VAL A 99 7.12 -7.29 7.50
C VAL A 99 7.44 -6.74 6.12
N ASP A 100 8.59 -7.15 5.58
CA ASP A 100 8.97 -6.84 4.21
C ASP A 100 7.88 -7.29 3.24
N THR A 101 7.54 -6.46 2.27
CA THR A 101 6.53 -6.79 1.26
C THR A 101 7.12 -6.71 -0.13
N LYS A 102 6.87 -7.75 -0.93
CA LYS A 102 7.31 -7.84 -2.32
C LYS A 102 6.24 -7.24 -3.24
N TYR A 103 6.66 -6.31 -4.07
CA TYR A 103 5.84 -5.59 -5.03
C TYR A 103 6.25 -5.92 -6.45
N ILE A 104 5.27 -5.95 -7.35
CA ILE A 104 5.52 -5.91 -8.79
C ILE A 104 4.89 -4.62 -9.31
N ASP A 105 5.74 -3.63 -9.54
CA ASP A 105 5.34 -2.34 -10.10
C ASP A 105 5.25 -2.47 -11.63
N SER A 106 4.13 -2.01 -12.20
CA SER A 106 3.86 -2.04 -13.65
C SER A 106 4.06 -3.45 -14.28
N PRO A 107 3.28 -4.46 -13.86
CA PRO A 107 3.37 -5.80 -14.41
C PRO A 107 2.98 -5.86 -15.89
N GLU A 108 3.61 -6.76 -16.63
CA GLU A 108 3.11 -7.27 -17.90
C GLU A 108 2.12 -8.41 -17.59
N ILE A 109 0.91 -8.32 -18.17
CA ILE A 109 -0.19 -9.25 -17.89
C ILE A 109 -0.69 -9.83 -19.21
N THR A 110 -0.58 -11.14 -19.35
CA THR A 110 -1.08 -11.88 -20.50
C THR A 110 -2.21 -12.80 -20.06
N VAL A 111 -3.40 -12.65 -20.64
CA VAL A 111 -4.52 -13.56 -20.39
C VAL A 111 -4.24 -14.87 -21.12
N LEU A 112 -4.24 -15.98 -20.39
CA LEU A 112 -4.15 -17.31 -20.98
C LEU A 112 -5.56 -17.74 -21.39
N LYS A 113 -5.74 -18.15 -22.65
CA LYS A 113 -7.03 -18.70 -23.09
C LYS A 113 -7.31 -19.98 -22.32
N ASN A 114 -8.49 -20.06 -21.72
CA ASN A 114 -9.12 -21.33 -21.37
C ASN A 114 -9.66 -21.97 -22.64
#